data_AF-A0A413JYH8-F1
#
_entry.id   AF-A0A413JYH8-F1
#
_cell.length_a   1.000
_cell.length_b   1.000
_cell.length_c   1.000
_cell.angle_alpha   90.00
_cell.angle_beta   90.00
_cell.angle_gamma   90.00
#
_symmetry.space_group_name_H-M   'P 1'
#
loop_
_entity.id
_entity.type
_entity.pdbx_description
1 polymer ?
#
loop_
_entity_poly.entity_id
_entity_poly.type
_entity_poly.pdbx_seq_one_letter_code
_entity_poly.pdbx_strand_id
1 'polypeptide(L)'
;MGKFDIDRPIAELFSVEPYALRIRNVCNSHDIATIRELCLHSNWDLLHFRHLGERSIAHMEEMLGNFGLRLGMTEEDLDAYMRFETEDDKDVTTIMRFEESEEVKWDQRRYEVARDLYVRYRGLSPYEAMEEAEKLILALQGVPEKNNRSKRRGNIFNR
;
A
#
# COMPACT_ATOMS: atom_id res chain seq x y z
N MET A 1 10.62 15.06 -5.19
CA MET A 1 11.96 14.57 -4.81
C MET A 1 11.75 13.22 -4.15
N GLY A 2 12.51 12.19 -4.54
CA GLY A 2 12.29 10.84 -4.04
C GLY A 2 12.63 10.73 -2.56
N LYS A 3 11.80 10.02 -1.80
CA LYS A 3 12.06 9.68 -0.40
C LYS A 3 13.34 8.84 -0.32
N PHE A 4 14.17 9.11 0.68
CA PHE A 4 15.40 8.36 0.90
C PHE A 4 15.17 7.32 1.98
N ASP A 5 15.55 6.09 1.69
CA ASP A 5 15.42 4.99 2.64
C ASP A 5 16.43 5.17 3.78
N ILE A 6 15.93 5.45 4.99
CA ILE A 6 16.77 5.76 6.17
C ILE A 6 17.41 4.52 6.79
N ASP A 7 16.94 3.33 6.44
CA ASP A 7 17.50 2.06 6.93
C ASP A 7 18.74 1.64 6.13
N ARG A 8 19.04 2.38 5.06
CA ARG A 8 20.28 2.20 4.29
C ARG A 8 21.52 2.59 5.09
N PRO A 9 22.69 2.03 4.73
CA PRO A 9 23.93 2.42 5.37
C PRO A 9 24.28 3.87 5.05
N ILE A 10 24.86 4.57 6.03
CA ILE A 10 25.38 5.95 5.87
C ILE A 10 26.32 6.11 4.68
N ALA A 11 26.97 5.03 4.25
CA ALA A 11 27.88 5.04 3.12
C ALA A 11 27.17 5.42 1.82
N GLU A 12 25.91 5.03 1.63
CA GLU A 12 25.17 5.38 0.41
C GLU A 12 24.90 6.89 0.31
N LEU A 13 24.55 7.51 1.44
CA LEU A 13 24.30 8.94 1.52
C LEU A 13 25.60 9.75 1.36
N PHE A 14 26.63 9.37 2.11
CA PHE A 14 27.93 10.05 2.12
C PHE A 14 28.90 9.36 1.17
N SER A 15 28.63 9.39 -0.13
CA SER A 15 29.50 8.79 -1.16
C SER A 15 30.51 9.75 -1.77
N VAL A 16 30.23 11.04 -1.71
CA VAL A 16 31.00 12.07 -2.41
C VAL A 16 31.94 12.79 -1.43
N GLU A 17 33.22 12.85 -1.82
CA GLU A 17 34.27 13.65 -1.16
C GLU A 17 33.91 15.15 -1.14
N PRO A 18 34.42 15.95 -0.18
CA PRO A 18 35.61 15.69 0.64
C PRO A 18 35.35 15.23 2.08
N TYR A 19 34.10 15.17 2.52
CA TYR A 19 33.78 14.86 3.92
C TYR A 19 33.31 13.41 4.12
N ALA A 20 32.88 12.72 3.04
CA ALA A 20 32.34 11.37 3.08
C ALA A 20 33.19 10.37 3.88
N LEU A 21 34.49 10.26 3.57
CA LEU A 21 35.36 9.26 4.20
C LEU A 21 35.56 9.51 5.70
N ARG A 22 35.69 10.79 6.08
CA ARG A 22 35.80 11.22 7.47
C ARG A 22 34.53 10.93 8.27
N ILE A 23 33.37 11.26 7.69
CA ILE A 23 32.05 11.00 8.28
C ILE A 23 31.86 9.50 8.50
N ARG A 24 32.08 8.68 7.47
CA ARG A 24 31.96 7.23 7.56
C ARG A 24 32.86 6.62 8.63
N ASN A 25 34.12 7.06 8.71
CA ASN A 25 35.06 6.55 9.72
C ASN A 25 34.62 6.88 11.14
N VAL A 26 34.12 8.09 11.38
CA VAL A 26 33.62 8.49 12.70
C VAL A 26 32.38 7.68 13.05
N CYS A 27 31.39 7.63 12.16
CA CYS A 27 30.16 6.88 12.40
C CYS A 27 30.44 5.39 12.64
N ASN A 28 31.33 4.76 11.87
CA ASN A 28 31.74 3.38 12.09
C ASN A 28 32.50 3.16 13.42
N SER A 29 33.14 4.20 13.97
CA SER A 29 33.78 4.14 15.29
C SER A 29 32.79 4.30 16.45
N HIS A 30 31.58 4.79 16.17
CA HIS A 30 30.51 5.03 17.14
C HIS A 30 29.33 4.06 16.95
N ASP A 31 29.53 2.96 16.20
CA ASP A 31 28.50 1.97 15.87
C ASP A 31 27.24 2.56 15.18
N ILE A 32 27.41 3.68 14.46
CA ILE A 32 26.36 4.29 13.64
C ILE A 32 26.50 3.70 12.23
N ALA A 33 25.66 2.72 11.90
CA ALA A 33 25.68 2.02 10.62
C ALA A 33 24.69 2.64 9.62
N THR A 34 23.52 3.07 10.10
CA THR A 34 22.38 3.52 9.27
C THR A 34 22.13 5.02 9.35
N ILE A 35 21.43 5.57 8.36
CA ILE A 35 21.04 6.99 8.36
C ILE A 35 20.05 7.28 9.48
N ARG A 36 19.15 6.33 9.78
CA ARG A 36 18.23 6.37 10.92
C ARG A 36 19.00 6.63 12.23
N GLU A 37 20.02 5.84 12.52
CA GLU A 37 20.85 6.01 13.72
C GLU A 37 21.56 7.37 13.74
N LEU A 38 22.07 7.82 12.60
CA LEU A 38 22.72 9.14 12.50
C LEU A 38 21.75 10.28 12.83
N CYS A 39 20.51 10.22 12.35
CA CYS A 39 19.50 11.25 12.59
C CYS A 39 19.05 11.33 14.06
N LEU A 40 19.18 10.25 14.84
CA LEU A 40 18.89 10.24 16.28
C LEU A 40 19.91 11.06 17.08
N HIS A 41 21.12 11.24 16.56
CA HIS A 41 22.15 12.03 17.23
C HIS A 41 21.93 13.52 17.03
N SER A 42 22.03 14.28 18.12
CA SER A 42 21.95 15.72 18.06
C SER A 42 23.24 16.33 17.51
N ASN A 43 23.16 17.58 17.03
CA ASN A 43 24.34 18.36 16.67
C ASN A 43 25.37 18.45 17.81
N TRP A 44 24.90 18.49 19.07
CA TRP A 44 25.76 18.50 20.24
C TRP A 44 26.52 17.17 20.39
N ASP A 45 25.87 16.04 20.16
CA ASP A 45 26.54 14.72 20.24
C ASP A 45 27.62 14.59 19.17
N LEU A 46 27.32 15.05 17.95
CA LEU A 46 28.27 15.03 16.83
C LEU A 46 29.46 15.97 17.06
N LEU A 47 29.28 17.08 17.76
CA LEU A 47 30.38 17.97 18.18
C LEU A 47 31.34 17.28 19.18
N HIS A 48 30.85 16.32 19.96
CA HIS A 48 31.69 15.55 20.89
C HIS A 48 32.48 14.44 20.18
N PHE A 49 32.12 14.07 18.94
CA PHE A 49 32.87 13.08 18.19
C PHE A 49 34.23 13.63 17.77
N ARG A 50 35.28 12.92 18.22
CA ARG A 50 36.65 13.23 17.83
C ARG A 50 36.73 13.13 16.31
N HIS A 51 37.19 14.20 15.67
CA HIS A 51 37.23 14.33 14.21
C HIS A 51 35.88 14.63 13.53
N LEU A 52 34.87 15.19 14.19
CA LEU A 52 33.86 16.01 13.49
C LEU A 52 34.06 17.48 13.86
N GLY A 53 33.83 18.37 12.90
CA GLY A 53 33.86 19.82 13.12
C GLY A 53 32.65 20.48 12.47
N GLU A 54 32.48 21.77 12.73
CA GLU A 54 31.34 22.56 12.26
C GLU A 54 31.10 22.42 10.75
N ARG A 55 32.17 22.43 9.94
CA ARG A 55 32.06 22.27 8.47
C ARG A 55 31.54 20.89 8.03
N SER A 56 31.97 19.81 8.70
CA SER A 56 31.47 18.48 8.37
C SER A 56 30.03 18.30 8.83
N ILE A 57 29.65 18.89 9.96
CA ILE A 57 28.28 18.85 10.48
C ILE A 57 27.35 19.64 9.55
N ALA A 58 27.73 20.86 9.14
CA ALA A 58 26.96 21.64 8.19
C ALA A 58 26.74 20.89 6.87
N HIS A 59 27.74 20.13 6.41
CA HIS A 59 27.59 19.30 5.22
C HIS A 59 26.67 18.08 5.44
N MET A 60 26.67 17.48 6.63
CA MET A 60 25.68 16.45 6.98
C MET A 60 24.27 17.02 6.95
N GLU A 61 24.04 18.20 7.53
CA GLU A 61 22.74 18.87 7.53
C GLU A 61 22.27 19.22 6.12
N GLU A 62 23.17 19.67 5.24
CA GLU A 62 22.87 19.93 3.82
C GLU A 62 22.44 18.64 3.10
N MET A 63 23.21 17.56 3.27
CA MET A 63 22.91 16.28 2.63
C MET A 63 21.61 15.66 3.14
N LEU A 64 21.36 15.70 4.44
CA LEU A 64 20.10 15.24 5.05
C LEU A 64 18.93 16.14 4.64
N GLY A 65 19.15 17.45 4.59
CA GLY A 65 18.15 18.45 4.21
C GLY A 65 17.60 18.25 2.80
N ASN A 66 18.42 17.75 1.87
CA ASN A 66 17.99 17.38 0.51
C ASN A 66 16.89 16.30 0.50
N PHE A 67 16.82 15.48 1.56
CA PHE A 67 15.85 14.41 1.73
C PHE A 67 14.78 14.72 2.80
N GLY A 68 14.77 15.96 3.30
CA GLY A 68 13.86 16.40 4.37
C GLY A 68 14.23 15.88 5.76
N LEU A 69 15.42 15.32 5.93
CA LEU A 69 15.93 14.77 7.18
C LEU A 69 16.74 15.82 7.95
N ARG A 70 16.84 15.65 9.27
CA ARG A 70 17.61 16.53 10.16
C ARG A 70 18.26 15.73 11.28
N LEU A 71 19.32 16.28 11.86
CA LEU A 71 19.97 15.74 13.04
C LEU A 71 19.14 16.05 14.29
N GLY A 72 19.11 15.12 15.24
CA GLY A 72 18.32 15.20 16.46
C GLY A 72 16.82 14.95 16.26
N MET A 73 16.44 14.20 15.23
CA MET A 73 15.07 13.70 15.07
C MET A 73 14.79 12.63 16.13
N THR A 74 13.54 12.55 16.58
CA THR A 74 13.10 11.49 17.50
C THR A 74 12.82 10.19 16.74
N GLU A 75 12.76 9.07 17.46
CA GLU A 75 12.35 7.79 16.85
C GLU A 75 10.96 7.90 16.22
N GLU A 76 10.05 8.65 16.86
CA GLU A 76 8.71 8.91 16.35
C GLU A 76 8.72 9.73 15.05
N ASP A 77 9.61 10.71 14.92
CA ASP A 77 9.75 11.51 13.70
C ASP A 77 10.28 10.67 12.52
N LEU A 78 11.26 9.80 12.79
CA LEU A 78 11.83 8.88 11.81
C LEU A 78 10.86 7.77 11.42
N ASP A 79 10.08 7.28 12.38
CA ASP A 79 9.01 6.33 12.11
C ASP A 79 7.87 7.00 11.33
N ALA A 80 7.51 8.25 11.63
CA ALA A 80 6.57 9.02 10.81
C ALA A 80 7.08 9.22 9.39
N TYR A 81 8.37 9.57 9.23
CA TYR A 81 9.03 9.66 7.93
C TYR A 81 8.91 8.34 7.16
N MET A 82 9.13 7.19 7.82
CA MET A 82 8.99 5.86 7.21
C MET A 82 7.54 5.44 6.97
N ARG A 83 6.59 5.75 7.85
CA ARG A 83 5.16 5.39 7.73
C ARG A 83 4.49 5.97 6.48
N PHE A 84 5.00 7.08 5.94
CA PHE A 84 4.59 7.58 4.62
C PHE A 84 4.92 6.63 3.46
N GLU A 85 5.69 5.55 3.67
CA GLU A 85 5.83 4.45 2.69
C GLU A 85 4.50 3.77 2.37
N THR A 86 3.45 3.98 3.15
CA THR A 86 2.13 3.43 2.85
C THR A 86 1.18 4.41 2.15
N GLU A 87 1.62 5.62 1.77
CA GLU A 87 0.74 6.59 1.09
C GLU A 87 0.98 6.72 -0.41
N ASP A 88 2.19 6.43 -0.91
CA ASP A 88 2.41 6.24 -2.35
C ASP A 88 2.24 4.77 -2.78
N ASP A 89 2.25 3.83 -1.82
CA ASP A 89 1.64 2.50 -1.98
C ASP A 89 0.16 2.47 -1.56
N LYS A 90 -0.48 3.62 -1.28
CA LYS A 90 -1.95 3.65 -1.21
C LYS A 90 -2.60 3.59 -2.58
N ASP A 91 -1.87 3.58 -3.69
CA ASP A 91 -2.42 3.10 -4.95
C ASP A 91 -2.34 1.56 -5.02
N VAL A 92 -1.25 0.93 -4.57
CA VAL A 92 -1.06 -0.54 -4.64
C VAL A 92 -1.75 -1.33 -3.52
N THR A 93 -1.80 -0.85 -2.28
CA THR A 93 -2.58 -1.49 -1.20
C THR A 93 -4.06 -1.13 -1.26
N THR A 94 -4.43 -0.02 -1.92
CA THR A 94 -5.84 0.25 -2.27
C THR A 94 -6.28 -0.64 -3.43
N ILE A 95 -5.39 -1.05 -4.35
CA ILE A 95 -5.69 -2.14 -5.31
C ILE A 95 -5.88 -3.50 -4.59
N MET A 96 -5.31 -3.71 -3.40
CA MET A 96 -5.57 -4.90 -2.55
C MET A 96 -6.70 -4.74 -1.53
N ARG A 97 -7.37 -3.59 -1.48
CA ARG A 97 -8.81 -3.58 -1.19
C ARG A 97 -9.49 -3.69 -2.55
N PHE A 98 -9.78 -4.91 -2.95
CA PHE A 98 -10.93 -5.17 -3.80
C PHE A 98 -12.11 -4.39 -3.18
N GLU A 99 -12.38 -3.18 -3.67
CA GLU A 99 -13.76 -2.84 -3.96
C GLU A 99 -14.18 -3.94 -4.94
N GLU A 100 -14.64 -5.08 -4.41
CA GLU A 100 -15.61 -5.87 -5.13
C GLU A 100 -16.68 -4.86 -5.52
N SER A 101 -16.58 -4.39 -6.76
CA SER A 101 -17.61 -3.66 -7.47
C SER A 101 -18.93 -4.26 -7.00
N GLU A 102 -19.91 -3.45 -6.61
CA GLU A 102 -21.16 -3.96 -6.07
C GLU A 102 -21.70 -5.13 -6.92
N GLU A 103 -21.45 -5.11 -8.23
CA GLU A 103 -21.68 -6.18 -9.19
C GLU A 103 -21.13 -7.57 -8.78
N VAL A 104 -19.90 -7.66 -8.26
CA VAL A 104 -19.26 -8.91 -7.80
C VAL A 104 -19.91 -9.44 -6.51
N LYS A 105 -20.28 -8.55 -5.58
CA LYS A 105 -21.04 -8.92 -4.36
C LYS A 105 -22.43 -9.43 -4.71
N TRP A 106 -23.06 -8.82 -5.71
CA TRP A 106 -24.39 -9.23 -6.17
C TRP A 106 -24.35 -10.54 -6.96
N ASP A 107 -23.29 -10.81 -7.72
CA ASP A 107 -23.08 -12.10 -8.38
C ASP A 107 -22.87 -13.24 -7.38
N GLN A 108 -22.04 -13.02 -6.35
CA GLN A 108 -21.86 -13.99 -5.28
C GLN A 108 -23.19 -14.32 -4.57
N ARG A 109 -24.02 -13.29 -4.31
CA ARG A 109 -25.37 -13.47 -3.75
C ARG A 109 -26.29 -14.25 -4.68
N ARG A 110 -26.24 -14.03 -6.00
CA ARG A 110 -27.03 -14.81 -6.99
C ARG A 110 -26.71 -16.31 -6.89
N TYR A 111 -25.44 -16.66 -6.84
CA TYR A 111 -25.01 -18.06 -6.73
C TYR A 111 -25.43 -18.69 -5.41
N GLU A 112 -25.36 -17.96 -4.30
CA GLU A 112 -25.78 -18.46 -2.99
C GLU A 112 -27.29 -18.72 -2.92
N VAL A 113 -28.09 -17.79 -3.45
CA VAL A 113 -29.56 -17.94 -3.53
C VAL A 113 -29.93 -19.09 -4.45
N ALA A 114 -29.32 -19.21 -5.63
CA ALA A 114 -29.57 -20.33 -6.55
C ALA A 114 -29.20 -21.67 -5.92
N ARG A 115 -28.08 -21.73 -5.19
CA ARG A 115 -27.65 -22.95 -4.47
C ARG A 115 -28.65 -23.34 -3.38
N ASP A 116 -29.14 -22.38 -2.59
CA ASP A 116 -30.15 -22.64 -1.56
C ASP A 116 -31.48 -23.11 -2.16
N LEU A 117 -31.93 -22.48 -3.27
CA LEU A 117 -33.11 -22.92 -4.02
C LEU A 117 -32.94 -24.34 -4.57
N TYR A 118 -31.79 -24.65 -5.16
CA TYR A 118 -31.50 -25.98 -5.70
C TYR A 118 -31.48 -27.06 -4.61
N VAL A 119 -30.90 -26.77 -3.45
CA VAL A 119 -30.84 -27.71 -2.32
C VAL A 119 -32.21 -27.91 -1.67
N ARG A 120 -33.00 -26.83 -1.50
CA ARG A 120 -34.34 -26.89 -0.88
C ARG A 120 -35.37 -27.54 -1.79
N TYR A 121 -35.32 -27.27 -3.08
CA TYR A 121 -36.25 -27.81 -4.05
C TYR A 121 -35.57 -28.89 -4.90
N ARG A 122 -35.61 -30.14 -4.41
CA ARG A 122 -35.00 -31.34 -5.03
C ARG A 122 -35.51 -31.72 -6.44
N GLY A 123 -36.29 -30.88 -7.10
CA GLY A 123 -36.80 -31.06 -8.47
C GLY A 123 -36.52 -29.90 -9.42
N LEU A 124 -35.86 -28.84 -8.95
CA LEU A 124 -35.48 -27.70 -9.78
C LEU A 124 -34.18 -28.01 -10.51
N SER A 125 -34.14 -27.77 -11.82
CA SER A 125 -32.89 -27.83 -12.57
C SER A 125 -31.96 -26.68 -12.14
N PRO A 126 -30.62 -26.84 -12.27
CA PRO A 126 -29.69 -25.76 -11.96
C PRO A 126 -29.97 -24.47 -12.73
N TYR A 127 -30.54 -24.58 -13.94
CA TYR A 127 -30.91 -23.44 -14.77
C TYR A 127 -32.10 -22.67 -14.19
N GLU A 128 -33.15 -23.37 -13.75
CA GLU A 128 -34.33 -22.74 -13.15
C GLU A 128 -34.01 -22.09 -11.80
N ALA A 129 -33.14 -22.72 -10.99
CA ALA A 129 -32.70 -22.15 -9.72
C ALA A 129 -31.92 -20.83 -9.91
N MET A 130 -31.13 -20.74 -10.98
CA MET A 130 -30.43 -19.50 -11.36
C MET A 130 -31.39 -18.41 -11.83
N GLU A 131 -32.39 -18.75 -12.64
CA GLU A 131 -33.39 -17.79 -13.13
C GLU A 131 -34.21 -17.19 -11.98
N GLU A 132 -34.64 -18.02 -11.02
CA GLU A 132 -35.35 -17.55 -9.84
C GLU A 132 -34.46 -16.69 -8.92
N ALA A 133 -33.18 -17.04 -8.77
CA ALA A 133 -32.22 -16.22 -8.04
C ALA A 133 -31.99 -14.85 -8.71
N GLU A 134 -31.93 -14.79 -10.04
CA GLU A 134 -31.77 -13.54 -10.78
C GLU A 134 -32.98 -12.61 -10.58
N LYS A 135 -34.21 -13.15 -10.64
CA LYS A 135 -35.44 -12.39 -10.36
C LYS A 135 -35.44 -11.81 -8.94
N LEU A 136 -35.05 -12.61 -7.95
CA LEU A 136 -34.98 -12.16 -6.55
C LEU A 136 -33.94 -11.05 -6.37
N ILE A 137 -32.79 -11.15 -7.03
CA ILE A 137 -31.72 -10.15 -6.91
C ILE A 137 -32.12 -8.84 -7.61
N LEU A 138 -32.79 -8.90 -8.77
CA LEU A 138 -33.34 -7.72 -9.45
C LEU A 138 -34.41 -7.01 -8.60
N ALA A 139 -35.29 -7.78 -7.95
CA ALA A 139 -36.30 -7.24 -7.04
C ALA A 139 -35.67 -6.54 -5.82
N LEU A 140 -34.62 -7.13 -5.24
CA LEU A 140 -33.87 -6.52 -4.12
C LEU A 140 -33.12 -5.25 -4.52
N GLN A 141 -32.67 -5.14 -5.77
CA GLN A 141 -32.02 -3.95 -6.32
C GLN A 141 -33.01 -2.83 -6.72
N GLY A 142 -34.32 -3.05 -6.59
CA GLY A 142 -35.35 -2.07 -6.97
C GLY A 142 -35.45 -1.83 -8.47
N VAL A 143 -34.84 -2.70 -9.29
CA VAL A 143 -34.89 -2.63 -10.75
C VAL A 143 -36.22 -3.24 -11.18
N PRO A 144 -37.11 -2.50 -11.88
CA PRO A 144 -38.35 -3.08 -12.38
C PRO A 144 -38.02 -4.21 -13.34
N GLU A 145 -38.75 -5.33 -13.27
CA GLU A 145 -38.67 -6.47 -14.20
C GLU A 145 -38.91 -6.01 -15.65
N LYS A 146 -37.91 -5.40 -16.27
CA LYS A 146 -37.93 -5.01 -17.66
C LYS A 146 -37.16 -6.04 -18.44
N ASN A 147 -37.96 -6.94 -19.01
CA ASN A 147 -37.71 -7.54 -20.31
C ASN A 147 -36.68 -8.69 -20.30
N ASN A 148 -37.14 -9.86 -19.84
CA ASN A 148 -36.49 -11.16 -20.08
C ASN A 148 -36.36 -11.38 -21.61
N ARG A 149 -35.26 -10.89 -22.19
CA ARG A 149 -34.83 -11.17 -23.58
C ARG A 149 -34.57 -12.67 -23.81
N SER A 150 -34.56 -13.48 -22.76
CA SER A 150 -34.39 -14.94 -22.80
C SER A 150 -35.58 -15.71 -23.38
N LYS A 151 -36.78 -15.10 -23.50
CA LYS A 151 -37.95 -15.73 -24.16
C LYS A 151 -37.96 -15.66 -25.71
N ARG A 152 -36.90 -15.17 -26.37
CA ARG A 152 -36.82 -15.08 -27.85
C ARG A 152 -35.76 -15.95 -28.53
N ARG A 153 -35.25 -16.99 -27.87
CA ARG A 153 -34.43 -18.03 -28.53
C ARG A 153 -34.96 -19.41 -28.21
N GLY A 154 -36.07 -19.75 -28.84
CA GLY A 154 -36.69 -21.06 -28.72
C GLY A 154 -37.94 -21.20 -29.57
N ASN A 155 -37.91 -20.72 -30.82
CA ASN A 155 -38.92 -21.09 -31.81
C ASN A 155 -38.39 -20.98 -33.24
N ILE A 156 -37.21 -21.55 -33.49
CA ILE A 156 -36.69 -21.74 -34.85
C ILE A 156 -36.30 -23.21 -35.00
N PHE A 157 -37.23 -24.14 -34.79
CA PHE A 157 -37.19 -25.52 -35.32
C PHE A 157 -38.52 -26.20 -34.96
N ASN A 158 -39.57 -25.96 -35.75
CA ASN A 158 -40.49 -27.04 -36.11
C ASN A 158 -41.45 -26.60 -37.22
N ARG A 159 -41.35 -27.36 -38.33
CA ARG A 159 -42.23 -27.46 -39.51
C ARG A 159 -42.29 -26.30 -40.50
#